data_AF-A0A2A2F459-F1
#
_entry.id   AF-A0A2A2F459-F1
#
_cell.length_a   1.000
_cell.length_b   1.000
_cell.length_c   1.000
_cell.angle_alpha   90.00
_cell.angle_beta   90.00
_cell.angle_gamma   90.00
#
_symmetry.space_group_name_H-M   'P 1'
#
loop_
_entity.id
_entity.type
_entity.pdbx_description
1 polymer ?
#
loop_
_entity_poly.entity_id
_entity_poly.type
_entity_poly.pdbx_seq_one_letter_code
_entity_poly.pdbx_strand_id
1 'polypeptide(L)'
;MECTPVRNLKLDSKDREALKTIRKAQRNGKMLEVVLPAGVMASIFLGNNSAEAAFNIKSTDWVRFAKSMQAIGPMVRKTIIKVARMQLLRHELSPKQRQFWKNIENGCEGALQ
;
A
#
# COMPACT_ATOMS: atom_id res chain seq x y z
N MET A 1 -11.18 11.22 -4.62
CA MET A 1 -9.85 11.79 -4.95
C MET A 1 -9.05 10.75 -5.72
N GLU A 2 -8.48 11.12 -6.86
CA GLU A 2 -7.58 10.26 -7.63
C GLU A 2 -6.26 10.05 -6.88
N CYS A 3 -5.75 8.82 -6.89
CA CYS A 3 -4.43 8.53 -6.33
C CYS A 3 -3.34 9.12 -7.20
N THR A 4 -2.51 9.96 -6.59
CA THR A 4 -1.45 10.68 -7.30
C THR A 4 -0.19 9.82 -7.44
N PRO A 5 0.53 9.88 -8.57
CA PRO A 5 1.78 9.15 -8.73
C PRO A 5 2.80 9.52 -7.64
N VAL A 6 3.56 8.52 -7.17
CA VAL A 6 4.63 8.72 -6.19
C VAL A 6 5.95 8.32 -6.83
N ARG A 7 6.86 9.29 -6.99
CA ARG A 7 8.19 9.08 -7.58
C ARG A 7 9.27 9.09 -6.50
N ASN A 8 10.30 8.28 -6.71
CA ASN A 8 11.47 8.15 -5.82
C ASN A 8 11.08 7.88 -4.36
N LEU A 9 10.06 7.05 -4.14
CA LEU A 9 9.65 6.64 -2.80
C LEU A 9 10.73 5.76 -2.19
N LYS A 10 11.31 6.21 -1.07
CA LYS A 10 12.16 5.37 -0.22
C LYS A 10 11.36 4.98 1.01
N LEU A 11 11.27 3.67 1.24
CA LEU A 11 10.61 3.13 2.42
C LEU A 11 11.66 2.93 3.52
N ASP A 12 11.32 3.29 4.75
CA ASP A 12 12.17 3.07 5.92
C ASP A 12 11.83 1.77 6.65
N SER A 13 12.47 1.53 7.79
CA SER A 13 12.23 0.34 8.61
C SER A 13 10.79 0.26 9.11
N LYS A 14 10.19 1.38 9.54
CA LYS A 14 8.83 1.47 10.07
C LYS A 14 7.79 1.22 8.97
N ASP A 15 8.03 1.72 7.75
CA ASP A 15 7.18 1.41 6.59
C ASP A 15 7.21 -0.09 6.26
N ARG A 16 8.42 -0.67 6.24
CA ARG A 16 8.61 -2.10 5.96
C ARG A 16 7.92 -2.98 6.99
N GLU A 17 7.98 -2.60 8.26
CA GLU A 17 7.27 -3.29 9.34
C GLU A 17 5.74 -3.20 9.16
N ALA A 18 5.23 -2.02 8.81
CA ALA A 18 3.81 -1.83 8.51
C ALA A 18 3.34 -2.71 7.35
N LEU A 19 4.13 -2.78 6.27
CA LEU A 19 3.86 -3.66 5.14
C LEU A 19 3.93 -5.15 5.53
N LYS A 20 4.86 -5.54 6.40
CA LYS A 20 4.89 -6.91 6.97
C LYS A 20 3.63 -7.21 7.77
N THR A 21 3.11 -6.26 8.53
CA THR A 21 1.84 -6.42 9.29
C THR A 21 0.67 -6.65 8.34
N ILE A 22 0.59 -5.91 7.23
CA ILE A 22 -0.43 -6.15 6.19
C ILE A 22 -0.28 -7.57 5.61
N ARG A 23 0.94 -7.98 5.23
CA ARG A 23 1.18 -9.34 4.70
C ARG A 23 0.79 -10.43 5.69
N LYS A 24 1.10 -10.26 6.98
CA LYS A 24 0.73 -11.22 8.02
C LYS A 24 -0.79 -11.30 8.18
N ALA A 25 -1.49 -10.16 8.13
CA ALA A 25 -2.95 -10.15 8.17
C ALA A 25 -3.57 -10.88 6.97
N GLN A 26 -2.95 -10.77 5.78
CA GLN A 26 -3.35 -11.54 4.59
C GLN A 26 -3.07 -13.04 4.74
N ARG A 27 -1.95 -13.44 5.37
CA ARG A 27 -1.54 -14.86 5.48
C ARG A 27 -2.16 -15.63 6.65
N ASN A 28 -2.41 -14.96 7.78
CA ASN A 28 -2.83 -15.61 9.04
C ASN A 28 -4.34 -15.58 9.26
N GLY A 29 -5.09 -14.76 8.52
CA GLY A 29 -6.54 -14.87 8.49
C GLY A 29 -6.94 -16.05 7.59
N LYS A 30 -8.05 -16.72 7.89
CA LYS A 30 -8.70 -17.74 7.03
C LYS A 30 -9.10 -17.24 5.61
N MET A 31 -8.48 -16.17 5.09
CA MET A 31 -8.67 -15.66 3.74
C MET A 31 -7.58 -16.21 2.82
N LEU A 32 -7.97 -17.10 1.89
CA LEU A 32 -7.17 -17.51 0.75
C LEU A 32 -7.02 -16.41 -0.33
N GLU A 33 -7.36 -15.16 -0.04
CA GLU A 33 -7.35 -14.05 -1.01
C GLU A 33 -6.03 -13.28 -0.96
N VAL A 34 -5.04 -13.78 -1.69
CA VAL A 34 -3.83 -13.00 -2.00
C VAL A 34 -4.10 -12.20 -3.26
N VAL A 35 -4.86 -11.11 -3.12
CA VAL A 35 -4.95 -10.12 -4.21
C VAL A 35 -3.80 -9.14 -4.05
N LEU A 36 -2.65 -9.50 -4.65
CA LEU A 36 -1.54 -8.57 -4.74
C LEU A 36 -1.79 -7.62 -5.91
N PRO A 37 -1.67 -6.30 -5.70
CA PRO A 37 -1.67 -5.36 -6.80
C PRO A 37 -0.50 -5.70 -7.73
N ALA A 38 -0.71 -5.79 -9.04
CA ALA A 38 0.37 -6.05 -9.99
C ALA A 38 1.34 -4.86 -10.11
N GLY A 39 2.54 -5.09 -10.68
CA GLY A 39 3.53 -4.05 -10.94
C GLY A 39 4.39 -3.68 -9.71
N VAL A 40 4.72 -2.39 -9.58
CA VAL A 40 5.62 -1.92 -8.49
C VAL A 40 5.00 -2.16 -7.11
N MET A 41 3.68 -2.06 -7.00
CA MET A 41 2.95 -2.33 -5.76
C MET A 41 3.05 -3.80 -5.33
N ALA A 42 3.15 -4.77 -6.27
CA ALA A 42 3.42 -6.17 -5.93
C ALA A 42 4.75 -6.29 -5.20
N SER A 43 5.79 -5.64 -5.72
CA SER A 43 7.14 -5.69 -5.16
C SER A 43 7.19 -5.09 -3.76
N ILE A 44 6.50 -3.97 -3.55
CA ILE A 44 6.37 -3.31 -2.23
C ILE A 44 5.63 -4.23 -1.23
N PHE A 45 4.50 -4.79 -1.65
CA PHE A 45 3.66 -5.62 -0.78
C PHE A 45 4.16 -7.04 -0.59
N LEU A 46 5.04 -7.56 -1.45
CA LEU A 46 5.73 -8.85 -1.24
C LEU A 46 7.03 -8.69 -0.46
N GLY A 47 7.67 -7.52 -0.59
CA GLY A 47 8.94 -7.20 0.08
C GLY A 47 10.15 -7.85 -0.56
N ASN A 48 10.09 -8.08 -1.86
CA ASN A 48 11.18 -8.68 -2.64
C ASN A 48 12.30 -7.69 -3.00
N ASN A 49 12.34 -6.49 -2.42
CA ASN A 49 13.26 -5.44 -2.88
C ASN A 49 14.23 -4.99 -1.79
N SER A 50 15.47 -4.73 -2.24
CA SER A 50 16.61 -4.26 -1.45
C SER A 50 16.27 -3.02 -0.62
N ALA A 51 16.97 -2.85 0.50
CA ALA A 51 16.79 -1.73 1.42
C ALA A 51 17.01 -0.33 0.79
N GLU A 52 17.54 -0.29 -0.44
CA GLU A 52 17.94 0.93 -1.17
C GLU A 52 17.05 1.25 -2.39
N ALA A 53 16.08 0.40 -2.72
CA ALA A 53 15.25 0.62 -3.91
C ALA A 53 14.35 1.86 -3.77
N ALA A 54 14.54 2.83 -4.66
CA ALA A 54 13.60 3.94 -4.84
C ALA A 54 12.45 3.48 -5.76
N PHE A 55 11.21 3.52 -5.27
CA PHE A 55 10.05 3.07 -6.01
C PHE A 55 9.39 4.20 -6.79
N ASN A 56 8.94 3.90 -8.00
CA ASN A 56 8.17 4.79 -8.84
C ASN A 56 6.79 4.18 -9.09
N ILE A 57 5.79 4.67 -8.36
CA ILE A 57 4.41 4.20 -8.40
C ILE A 57 3.64 5.12 -9.36
N LYS A 58 3.24 4.57 -10.51
CA LYS A 58 2.49 5.29 -11.54
C LYS A 58 0.99 5.28 -11.19
N SER A 59 0.22 6.16 -11.83
CA SER A 59 -1.25 6.18 -11.75
C SER A 59 -1.86 4.80 -12.08
N THR A 60 -1.32 4.10 -13.08
CA THR A 60 -1.76 2.76 -13.46
C THR A 60 -1.55 1.70 -12.36
N ASP A 61 -0.51 1.86 -11.52
CA ASP A 61 -0.29 0.97 -10.38
C ASP A 61 -1.36 1.21 -9.30
N TRP A 62 -1.77 2.48 -9.10
CA TRP A 62 -2.86 2.84 -8.20
C TRP A 62 -4.23 2.34 -8.68
N VAL A 63 -4.50 2.39 -9.98
CA VAL A 63 -5.73 1.80 -10.56
C VAL A 63 -5.79 0.30 -10.28
N ARG A 64 -4.67 -0.42 -10.48
CA ARG A 64 -4.58 -1.85 -10.19
C ARG A 64 -4.75 -2.13 -8.70
N PHE A 65 -4.14 -1.32 -7.84
CA PHE A 65 -4.34 -1.38 -6.39
C PHE A 65 -5.79 -1.17 -5.99
N ALA A 66 -6.49 -0.19 -6.57
CA ALA A 66 -7.90 0.07 -6.29
C ALA A 66 -8.77 -1.16 -6.64
N LYS A 67 -8.56 -1.75 -7.82
CA LYS A 67 -9.23 -2.99 -8.23
C LYS A 67 -8.96 -4.14 -7.25
N SER A 68 -7.72 -4.27 -6.79
CA SER A 68 -7.37 -5.27 -5.77
C SER A 68 -8.09 -5.02 -4.44
N MET A 69 -8.17 -3.77 -3.99
CA MET A 69 -8.85 -3.37 -2.75
C MET A 69 -10.37 -3.61 -2.78
N GLN A 70 -10.98 -3.63 -3.97
CA GLN A 70 -12.39 -3.99 -4.15
C GLN A 70 -12.64 -5.49 -4.12
N ALA A 71 -11.66 -6.28 -4.58
CA ALA A 71 -11.79 -7.73 -4.66
C ALA A 71 -11.52 -8.44 -3.32
N ILE A 72 -10.90 -7.78 -2.35
CA ILE A 72 -10.59 -8.37 -1.03
C ILE A 72 -11.74 -8.20 -0.04
N GLY A 73 -11.87 -9.18 0.86
CA GLY A 73 -12.86 -9.11 1.93
C GLY A 73 -12.75 -7.86 2.85
N PRO A 74 -13.87 -7.39 3.42
CA PRO A 74 -13.96 -6.10 4.13
C PRO A 74 -13.06 -6.01 5.37
N MET A 75 -12.75 -7.13 6.03
CA MET A 75 -11.84 -7.14 7.18
C MET A 75 -10.37 -6.87 6.78
N VAL A 76 -9.91 -7.41 5.64
CA VAL A 76 -8.56 -7.16 5.15
C VAL A 76 -8.45 -5.72 4.65
N ARG A 77 -9.46 -5.23 3.91
CA ARG A 77 -9.54 -3.81 3.51
C ARG A 77 -9.44 -2.88 4.72
N LYS A 78 -10.20 -3.13 5.79
CA LYS A 78 -10.14 -2.36 7.05
C LYS A 78 -8.75 -2.40 7.69
N THR A 79 -8.09 -3.56 7.67
CA THR A 79 -6.73 -3.70 8.21
C THR A 79 -5.72 -2.86 7.43
N ILE A 80 -5.75 -2.90 6.11
CA ILE A 80 -4.86 -2.09 5.24
C ILE A 80 -5.05 -0.60 5.52
N ILE A 81 -6.30 -0.13 5.54
CA ILE A 81 -6.64 1.28 5.82
C ILE A 81 -6.19 1.68 7.23
N LYS A 82 -6.41 0.82 8.23
CA LYS A 82 -5.97 1.07 9.61
C LYS A 82 -4.45 1.20 9.69
N VAL A 83 -3.69 0.30 9.05
CA VAL A 83 -2.23 0.39 9.03
C VAL A 83 -1.78 1.69 8.36
N ALA A 84 -2.36 2.07 7.23
CA ALA A 84 -2.04 3.33 6.56
C ALA A 84 -2.30 4.56 7.44
N ARG A 85 -3.45 4.60 8.14
CA ARG A 85 -3.75 5.64 9.13
C ARG A 85 -2.70 5.73 10.22
N MET A 86 -2.32 4.60 10.80
CA MET A 86 -1.29 4.56 11.84
C MET A 86 0.06 5.08 11.32
N GLN A 87 0.39 4.81 10.05
CA GLN A 87 1.60 5.34 9.45
C GLN A 87 1.54 6.87 9.30
N LEU A 88 0.40 7.43 8.89
CA LEU A 88 0.22 8.87 8.73
C LEU A 88 0.35 9.69 10.02
N LEU A 89 0.16 9.04 11.17
CA LEU A 89 0.37 9.62 12.51
C LEU A 89 1.84 9.72 12.92
N ARG A 90 2.76 9.09 12.19
CA ARG A 90 4.19 9.18 12.48
C ARG A 90 4.70 10.60 12.20
N HIS A 91 5.50 11.12 13.12
CA HIS A 91 6.14 12.43 12.97
C HIS A 91 7.22 12.44 11.87
N GLU A 92 7.99 11.37 11.74
CA GLU A 92 9.16 11.26 10.85
C GLU A 92 8.79 10.76 9.43
N LEU A 93 7.74 11.31 8.82
CA LEU A 93 7.37 10.96 7.45
C LEU A 93 7.94 11.97 6.45
N SER A 94 8.73 11.48 5.51
CA SER A 94 9.02 12.28 4.31
C SER A 94 7.73 12.60 3.54
N PRO A 95 7.71 13.69 2.74
CA PRO A 95 6.55 14.03 1.92
C PRO A 95 6.09 12.88 1.00
N LYS A 96 7.04 12.06 0.49
CA LYS A 96 6.74 10.92 -0.39
C LYS A 96 6.12 9.74 0.36
N GLN A 97 6.61 9.42 1.55
CA GLN A 97 6.00 8.40 2.40
C GLN A 97 4.58 8.83 2.83
N ARG A 98 4.40 10.10 3.20
CA ARG A 98 3.07 10.63 3.54
C ARG A 98 2.10 10.51 2.36
N GLN A 99 2.53 10.87 1.16
CA GLN A 99 1.73 10.73 -0.06
C GLN A 99 1.37 9.26 -0.35
N PHE A 100 2.35 8.36 -0.24
CA PHE A 100 2.15 6.93 -0.39
C PHE A 100 1.09 6.38 0.58
N TRP A 101 1.23 6.67 1.88
CA TRP A 101 0.28 6.19 2.88
C TRP A 101 -1.10 6.84 2.77
N LYS A 102 -1.19 8.11 2.36
CA LYS A 102 -2.47 8.77 2.06
C LYS A 102 -3.20 8.12 0.90
N ASN A 103 -2.47 7.74 -0.16
CA ASN A 103 -3.05 7.02 -1.29
C ASN A 103 -3.59 5.64 -0.86
N ILE A 104 -2.86 4.92 0.01
CA ILE A 104 -3.32 3.63 0.56
C ILE A 104 -4.57 3.82 1.45
N GLU A 105 -4.56 4.80 2.35
CA GLU A 105 -5.69 5.08 3.25
C GLU A 105 -6.98 5.34 2.45
N ASN A 106 -6.87 6.17 1.40
CA ASN A 106 -8.02 6.55 0.58
C ASN A 106 -8.52 5.41 -0.32
N GLY A 107 -7.82 4.28 -0.37
CA GLY A 107 -8.19 3.13 -1.22
C GLY A 107 -8.23 3.45 -2.72
N CYS A 108 -7.75 4.62 -3.13
CA CYS A 108 -7.84 5.15 -4.48
C CYS A 108 -9.26 5.18 -5.07
N GLU A 109 -10.27 5.54 -4.26
CA GLU A 109 -11.70 5.57 -4.64
C GLU A 109 -12.05 6.35 -5.93
N GLY A 110 -11.16 7.21 -6.45
CA GLY A 110 -11.37 7.94 -7.70
C GLY A 110 -10.86 7.26 -8.98
N ALA A 111 -10.19 6.09 -8.91
CA ALA A 111 -9.54 5.49 -10.07
C ALA A 111 -10.47 4.61 -10.96
N LEU A 112 -11.78 4.62 -10.70
CA LEU A 112 -12.78 3.72 -11.29
C LEU A 112 -14.06 4.45 -11.73
N GLN A 113 -13.96 5.71 -12.15
CA GLN A 113 -15.00 6.35 -12.95
C GLN A 113 -14.69 6.15 -14.42
#